data_AF-A0A1D9Q7N1-F1
#
_entry.id   AF-A0A1D9Q7N1-F1
#
_cell.length_a   1.000
_cell.length_b   1.000
_cell.length_c   1.000
_cell.angle_alpha   90.00
_cell.angle_beta   90.00
_cell.angle_gamma   90.00
#
_symmetry.space_group_name_H-M   'P 1'
#
loop_
_entity.id
_entity.type
_entity.pdbx_description
1 polymer ?
#
loop_
_entity_poly.entity_id
_entity_poly.type
_entity_poly.pdbx_seq_one_letter_code
_entity_poly.pdbx_strand_id
1 'polypeptide(L)'
;MVQFRCDNRVRLEGDHRKDYDRVRVGNGEDYEIWWFGVVEEYSSRELSYPKDRLGGLAGVAKFISDYLIENGSTAEYLAGLWLNDRLEHQLRWEYIEPKLSFTAMLEYLQDERKFIAPSWSWASRNAGVHFPGNGSNSDSFQVIEYDL
;
A
#
# COMPACT_ATOMS: atom_id res chain seq x y z
N MET A 1 -29.88 -5.51 -10.60
CA MET A 1 -28.91 -6.19 -9.70
C MET A 1 -27.71 -6.55 -10.57
N VAL A 2 -26.67 -5.73 -10.55
CA VAL A 2 -25.48 -5.93 -11.41
C VAL A 2 -24.49 -6.76 -10.62
N GLN A 3 -24.33 -8.02 -11.01
CA GLN A 3 -23.37 -8.92 -10.41
C GLN A 3 -22.07 -8.82 -11.21
N PHE A 4 -21.08 -8.13 -10.64
CA PHE A 4 -19.72 -8.17 -11.17
C PHE A 4 -19.10 -9.50 -10.75
N ARG A 5 -18.97 -10.44 -11.70
CA ARG A 5 -18.08 -11.58 -11.52
C ARG A 5 -16.67 -11.11 -11.87
N CYS A 6 -15.85 -10.84 -10.86
CA CYS A 6 -14.41 -10.84 -11.08
C CYS A 6 -14.02 -12.29 -11.40
N ASP A 7 -13.63 -12.52 -12.65
CA ASP A 7 -12.68 -13.60 -12.96
C ASP A 7 -11.48 -13.40 -12.01
N ASN A 8 -10.88 -14.47 -11.47
CA ASN A 8 -9.74 -14.38 -10.55
C ASN A 8 -8.45 -13.86 -11.22
N ARG A 9 -8.59 -13.09 -12.30
CA ARG A 9 -7.57 -12.63 -13.22
C ARG A 9 -7.82 -11.15 -13.50
N VAL A 10 -6.98 -10.30 -12.93
CA VAL A 10 -6.95 -8.87 -13.25
C VAL A 10 -6.48 -8.74 -14.70
N ARG A 11 -7.38 -8.30 -15.59
CA ARG A 11 -7.02 -7.94 -16.97
C ARG A 11 -6.62 -6.46 -16.96
N LEU A 12 -5.35 -6.18 -17.22
CA LEU A 12 -4.86 -4.82 -17.44
C LEU A 12 -5.18 -4.37 -18.88
N GLU A 13 -5.53 -3.09 -19.07
CA GLU A 13 -5.63 -2.50 -20.41
C GLU A 13 -4.24 -2.58 -21.09
N GLY A 14 -4.16 -3.26 -22.23
CA GLY A 14 -2.94 -3.40 -23.03
C GLY A 14 -2.41 -4.82 -23.23
N ASP A 15 -3.17 -5.87 -22.91
CA ASP A 15 -2.83 -7.30 -23.11
C ASP A 15 -1.51 -7.75 -22.45
N HIS A 16 -0.96 -6.93 -21.55
CA HIS A 16 0.19 -7.29 -20.73
C HIS A 16 -0.30 -8.22 -19.62
N ARG A 17 0.00 -9.51 -19.80
CA ARG A 17 -0.29 -10.54 -18.80
C ARG A 17 0.82 -10.52 -17.75
N LYS A 18 0.54 -9.93 -16.58
CA LYS A 18 1.27 -10.28 -15.36
C LYS A 18 0.61 -11.53 -14.78
N ASP A 19 1.39 -12.59 -14.66
CA ASP A 19 0.93 -13.86 -14.12
C ASP A 19 0.78 -13.72 -12.59
N TYR A 20 -0.35 -13.15 -12.15
CA TYR A 20 -0.77 -13.16 -10.75
C TYR A 20 -1.36 -14.52 -10.35
N ASP A 21 -1.12 -15.58 -11.14
CA ASP A 21 -1.68 -16.90 -10.94
C ASP A 21 -1.32 -17.37 -9.52
N ARG A 22 -2.35 -17.28 -8.67
CA ARG A 22 -2.41 -17.68 -7.25
C ARG A 22 -1.81 -16.67 -6.28
N VAL A 23 -2.57 -15.63 -5.98
CA VAL A 23 -2.73 -15.25 -4.57
C VAL A 23 -3.40 -16.45 -3.87
N ARG A 24 -2.60 -17.43 -3.46
CA ARG A 24 -2.95 -18.15 -2.26
C ARG A 24 -2.76 -17.10 -1.19
N VAL A 25 -3.82 -16.63 -0.55
CA VAL A 25 -3.63 -15.96 0.74
C VAL A 25 -3.28 -17.08 1.74
N GLY A 26 -2.13 -17.71 1.53
CA GLY A 26 -1.62 -18.86 2.26
C GLY A 26 -0.66 -18.34 3.31
N ASN A 27 -1.13 -18.21 4.53
CA ASN A 27 -0.39 -17.63 5.66
C ASN A 27 -0.05 -16.14 5.49
N GLY A 28 0.13 -15.45 6.61
CA GLY A 28 0.18 -13.98 6.69
C GLY A 28 1.31 -13.28 5.91
N GLU A 29 2.24 -13.99 5.29
CA GLU A 29 3.32 -13.36 4.51
C GLU A 29 2.92 -13.10 3.05
N ASP A 30 2.06 -13.93 2.47
CA ASP A 30 1.74 -13.91 1.03
C ASP A 30 0.93 -12.67 0.63
N TYR A 31 0.11 -12.12 1.55
CA TYR A 31 -0.74 -10.96 1.24
C TYR A 31 0.03 -9.63 1.28
N GLU A 32 1.05 -9.50 2.14
CA GLU A 32 1.81 -8.25 2.28
C GLU A 32 2.67 -8.00 1.05
N ILE A 33 3.38 -9.02 0.58
CA ILE A 33 4.19 -8.94 -0.64
C ILE A 33 3.30 -8.59 -1.84
N TRP A 34 2.12 -9.21 -1.92
CA TRP A 34 1.15 -8.87 -2.94
C TRP A 34 0.65 -7.43 -2.81
N TRP A 35 0.33 -6.99 -1.59
CA TRP A 35 -0.11 -5.63 -1.30
C TRP A 35 0.96 -4.60 -1.70
N PHE A 36 2.24 -4.86 -1.41
CA PHE A 36 3.35 -4.02 -1.86
C PHE A 36 3.34 -3.90 -3.39
N GLY A 37 3.27 -5.01 -4.12
CA GLY A 37 3.22 -4.98 -5.58
C GLY A 37 2.03 -4.19 -6.14
N VAL A 38 0.86 -4.28 -5.48
CA VAL A 38 -0.32 -3.46 -5.84
C VAL A 38 -0.08 -1.98 -5.58
N VAL A 39 0.47 -1.63 -4.41
CA VAL A 39 0.76 -0.24 -4.05
C VAL A 39 1.81 0.36 -4.99
N GLU A 40 2.89 -0.35 -5.30
CA GLU A 40 3.93 0.10 -6.24
C GLU A 40 3.34 0.36 -7.64
N GLU A 41 2.56 -0.59 -8.17
CA GLU A 41 1.95 -0.44 -9.48
C GLU A 41 0.91 0.69 -9.50
N TYR A 42 0.07 0.80 -8.48
CA TYR A 42 -0.96 1.83 -8.42
C TYR A 42 -0.38 3.22 -8.17
N SER A 43 0.57 3.35 -7.25
CA SER A 43 1.18 4.64 -6.87
C SER A 43 1.94 5.31 -8.00
N SER A 44 2.50 4.51 -8.92
CA SER A 44 3.22 4.98 -10.12
C SER A 44 2.30 5.51 -11.23
N ARG A 45 0.98 5.30 -11.13
CA ARG A 45 0.02 5.84 -12.09
C ARG A 45 -0.18 7.35 -11.89
N GLU A 46 -0.45 8.04 -12.98
CA GLU A 46 -0.81 9.46 -12.97
C GLU A 46 -2.28 9.62 -12.60
N LEU A 47 -2.58 9.79 -11.31
CA LEU A 47 -3.93 10.02 -10.84
C LEU A 47 -4.40 11.43 -11.17
N SER A 48 -5.53 11.55 -11.86
CA SER A 48 -6.16 12.85 -12.14
C SER A 48 -6.57 13.59 -10.85
N TYR A 49 -6.93 12.84 -9.81
CA TYR A 49 -7.28 13.37 -8.50
C TYR A 49 -6.37 12.75 -7.43
N PRO A 50 -5.34 13.46 -6.96
CA PRO A 50 -4.38 12.93 -5.99
C PRO A 50 -4.99 12.46 -4.67
N LYS A 51 -6.17 12.98 -4.30
CA LYS A 51 -6.90 12.59 -3.09
C LYS A 51 -7.47 11.16 -3.16
N ASP A 52 -7.58 10.59 -4.36
CA ASP A 52 -8.12 9.23 -4.56
C ASP A 52 -7.06 8.15 -4.36
N ARG A 53 -5.85 8.48 -3.87
CA ARG A 53 -4.79 7.49 -3.65
C ARG A 53 -5.21 6.36 -2.72
N LEU A 54 -5.72 6.69 -1.53
CA LEU A 54 -6.23 5.67 -0.61
C LEU A 54 -7.60 5.15 -1.07
N GLY A 55 -8.48 6.05 -1.53
CA GLY A 55 -9.83 5.69 -1.96
C GLY A 55 -9.86 4.66 -3.09
N GLY A 56 -8.94 4.77 -4.06
CA GLY A 56 -8.86 3.85 -5.20
C GLY A 56 -8.47 2.42 -4.84
N LEU A 57 -7.85 2.21 -3.67
CA LEU A 57 -7.52 0.87 -3.17
C LEU A 57 -8.38 0.43 -1.98
N ALA A 58 -9.29 1.28 -1.48
CA ALA A 58 -10.07 1.01 -0.28
C ALA A 58 -10.90 -0.28 -0.37
N GLY A 59 -11.44 -0.61 -1.55
CA GLY A 59 -12.17 -1.86 -1.76
C GLY A 59 -11.29 -3.11 -1.64
N VAL A 60 -10.05 -3.04 -2.15
CA VAL A 60 -9.06 -4.13 -2.05
C VAL A 60 -8.57 -4.27 -0.62
N ALA A 61 -8.27 -3.15 0.05
CA ALA A 61 -7.93 -3.14 1.46
C ALA A 61 -9.05 -3.76 2.31
N LYS A 62 -10.31 -3.38 2.08
CA LYS A 62 -11.44 -3.98 2.78
C LYS A 62 -11.51 -5.50 2.57
N PHE A 63 -11.36 -5.96 1.32
CA PHE A 63 -11.38 -7.39 1.01
C PHE A 63 -10.28 -8.16 1.76
N ILE A 64 -9.06 -7.64 1.80
CA ILE A 64 -7.95 -8.26 2.55
C ILE A 64 -8.26 -8.25 4.05
N SER A 65 -8.73 -7.13 4.60
CA SER A 65 -9.05 -7.01 6.02
C SER A 65 -10.13 -8.01 6.45
N ASP A 66 -11.21 -8.12 5.66
CA ASP A 66 -12.30 -9.09 5.92
C ASP A 66 -11.74 -10.53 5.89
N TYR A 67 -10.89 -10.87 4.90
CA TYR A 67 -10.24 -12.18 4.83
C TYR A 67 -9.33 -12.47 6.03
N LEU A 68 -8.52 -11.50 6.47
CA LEU A 68 -7.59 -11.64 7.59
C LEU A 68 -8.36 -11.89 8.90
N ILE A 69 -9.46 -11.17 9.12
CA ILE A 69 -10.34 -11.36 10.27
C ILE A 69 -10.96 -12.76 10.27
N GLU A 70 -11.47 -13.22 9.11
CA GLU A 70 -12.05 -14.57 8.98
C GLU A 70 -11.05 -15.69 9.30
N ASN A 71 -9.75 -15.44 9.10
CA ASN A 71 -8.66 -16.38 9.38
C ASN A 71 -7.97 -16.14 10.74
N GLY A 72 -8.55 -15.31 11.60
CA GLY A 72 -8.08 -15.11 12.98
C GLY A 72 -6.88 -14.17 13.13
N SER A 73 -6.55 -13.38 12.11
CA SER A 73 -5.54 -12.33 12.21
C SER A 73 -6.15 -11.05 12.82
N THR A 74 -5.32 -10.29 13.54
CA THR A 74 -5.69 -9.00 14.14
C THR A 74 -5.09 -7.80 13.39
N ALA A 75 -4.62 -7.99 12.16
CA ALA A 75 -4.00 -6.92 11.38
C ALA A 75 -5.03 -5.81 11.07
N GLU A 76 -4.71 -4.58 11.46
CA GLU A 76 -5.57 -3.42 11.25
C GLU A 76 -5.09 -2.58 10.07
N TYR A 77 -5.98 -2.16 9.17
CA TYR A 77 -5.59 -1.32 8.05
C TYR A 77 -5.42 0.14 8.47
N LEU A 78 -4.23 0.70 8.27
CA LEU A 78 -3.86 2.07 8.61
C LEU A 78 -3.38 2.82 7.37
N ALA A 79 -4.22 3.69 6.80
CA ALA A 79 -3.91 4.61 5.71
C ALA A 79 -2.94 4.05 4.64
N GLY A 80 -3.20 2.85 4.12
CA GLY A 80 -2.37 2.24 3.08
C GLY A 80 -1.39 1.17 3.55
N LEU A 81 -1.27 0.95 4.86
CA LEU A 81 -0.43 -0.05 5.53
C LEU A 81 -1.28 -0.94 6.45
N TRP A 82 -0.67 -1.94 7.07
CA TRP A 82 -1.26 -2.86 8.02
C TRP A 82 -0.53 -2.79 9.36
N LEU A 83 -1.23 -2.51 10.45
CA LEU A 83 -0.68 -2.63 11.80
C LEU A 83 -0.61 -4.11 12.17
N ASN A 84 0.60 -4.64 12.14
CA ASN A 84 0.92 -6.02 12.52
C ASN A 84 2.38 -6.10 13.00
N ASP A 85 2.89 -7.32 13.17
CA ASP A 85 4.26 -7.61 13.60
C ASP A 85 5.34 -7.23 12.58
N ARG A 86 4.97 -6.73 11.40
CA ARG A 86 5.86 -6.39 10.27
C ARG A 86 5.71 -4.95 9.81
N LEU A 87 5.13 -4.09 10.63
CA LEU A 87 4.91 -2.68 10.28
C LEU A 87 6.21 -1.99 9.82
N GLU A 88 7.37 -2.38 10.34
CA GLU A 88 8.69 -1.88 9.91
C GLU A 88 9.01 -2.20 8.46
N HIS A 89 8.59 -3.35 7.92
CA HIS A 89 8.73 -3.65 6.50
C HIS A 89 7.85 -2.70 5.68
N GLN A 90 6.66 -2.43 6.19
CA GLN A 90 5.66 -1.59 5.54
C GLN A 90 5.98 -0.10 5.62
N LEU A 91 6.81 0.35 6.57
CA LEU A 91 7.26 1.73 6.70
C LEU A 91 8.53 2.04 5.88
N ARG A 92 9.18 1.02 5.30
CA ARG A 92 10.44 1.17 4.55
C ARG A 92 10.27 1.57 3.09
N TRP A 93 9.08 1.98 2.67
CA TRP A 93 8.87 2.42 1.29
C TRP A 93 9.78 3.60 0.93
N GLU A 94 10.21 3.62 -0.32
CA GLU A 94 11.07 4.63 -0.91
C GLU A 94 10.36 5.30 -2.07
N TYR A 95 10.70 6.57 -2.33
CA TYR A 95 10.16 7.32 -3.44
C TYR A 95 10.91 6.97 -4.73
N ILE A 96 10.17 6.67 -5.80
CA ILE A 96 10.76 6.45 -7.12
C ILE A 96 11.01 7.81 -7.79
N GLU A 97 12.28 8.17 -7.99
CA GLU A 97 12.73 9.40 -8.70
C GLU A 97 12.26 10.73 -8.07
N PRO A 98 12.74 11.09 -6.86
CA PRO A 98 12.32 12.32 -6.16
C PRO A 98 12.51 13.58 -7.01
N LYS A 99 11.39 14.25 -7.34
CA LYS A 99 11.38 15.47 -8.17
C LYS A 99 11.59 16.77 -7.38
N LEU A 100 11.45 16.71 -6.05
CA LEU A 100 11.55 17.88 -5.17
C LEU A 100 12.86 17.82 -4.37
N SER A 101 13.43 19.00 -4.07
CA SER A 101 14.46 19.11 -3.04
C SER A 101 13.87 18.75 -1.67
N PHE A 102 14.73 18.42 -0.70
CA PHE A 102 14.30 18.10 0.66
C PHE A 102 13.44 19.22 1.28
N THR A 103 13.86 20.48 1.13
CA THR A 103 13.11 21.64 1.65
C THR A 103 11.74 21.77 0.96
N ALA A 104 11.69 21.70 -0.37
CA ALA A 104 10.42 21.78 -1.11
C ALA A 104 9.48 20.61 -0.78
N MET A 105 10.04 19.44 -0.51
CA MET A 105 9.31 18.24 -0.07
C MET A 105 8.69 18.43 1.31
N LEU A 106 9.40 19.06 2.25
CA LEU A 106 8.88 19.37 3.59
C LEU A 106 7.78 20.43 3.53
N GLU A 107 8.00 21.50 2.74
CA GLU A 107 6.98 22.53 2.50
C GLU A 107 5.70 21.93 1.90
N TYR A 108 5.84 20.96 0.98
CA TYR A 108 4.70 20.25 0.41
C TYR A 108 3.91 19.47 1.48
N LEU A 109 4.58 18.78 2.40
CA LEU A 109 3.90 18.02 3.48
C LEU A 109 3.17 18.91 4.48
N GLN A 110 3.69 20.12 4.71
CA GLN A 110 3.14 21.05 5.68
C GLN A 110 1.95 21.85 5.12
N ASP A 111 1.73 21.86 3.80
CA ASP A 111 0.58 22.54 3.19
C ASP A 111 -0.70 21.70 3.37
N GLU A 112 -1.53 22.07 4.34
CA GLU A 112 -2.81 21.42 4.65
C GLU A 112 -3.72 21.26 3.43
N ARG A 113 -3.65 22.18 2.46
CA ARG A 113 -4.48 22.11 1.24
C ARG A 113 -4.08 20.93 0.34
N LYS A 114 -2.84 20.44 0.50
CA LYS A 114 -2.25 19.32 -0.24
C LYS A 114 -2.20 18.04 0.60
N PHE A 115 -2.73 18.06 1.83
CA PHE A 115 -2.80 16.89 2.68
C PHE A 115 -3.67 15.80 2.02
N ILE A 116 -3.10 14.61 1.90
CA ILE A 116 -3.76 13.40 1.37
C ILE A 116 -3.82 12.32 2.45
N ALA A 117 -2.70 12.10 3.12
CA ALA A 117 -2.54 11.08 4.16
C ALA A 117 -1.41 11.50 5.13
N PRO A 118 -1.33 10.88 6.33
CA PRO A 118 -0.22 11.08 7.27
C PRO A 118 1.15 10.82 6.64
N SER A 119 2.20 11.46 7.14
CA SER A 119 3.55 11.41 6.54
C SER A 119 4.18 10.01 6.48
N TRP A 120 3.75 9.09 7.34
CA TRP A 120 4.19 7.69 7.35
C TRP A 120 3.49 6.82 6.28
N SER A 121 2.39 7.31 5.70
CA SER A 121 1.69 6.63 4.62
C SER A 121 2.39 6.90 3.29
N TRP A 122 2.53 5.87 2.46
CA TRP A 122 2.98 6.01 1.06
C TRP A 122 2.07 6.94 0.23
N ALA A 123 0.79 7.09 0.64
CA ALA A 123 -0.17 7.96 -0.03
C ALA A 123 0.03 9.45 0.27
N SER A 124 0.88 9.81 1.25
CA SER A 124 1.25 11.21 1.54
C SER A 124 1.95 11.88 0.36
N ARG A 125 2.47 11.09 -0.59
CA ARG A 125 3.17 11.55 -1.79
C ARG A 125 2.37 11.21 -3.02
N ASN A 126 2.20 12.17 -3.93
CA ASN A 126 1.60 11.90 -5.23
C ASN A 126 2.65 11.41 -6.25
N ALA A 127 3.22 10.24 -5.99
CA ALA A 127 4.18 9.60 -6.90
C ALA A 127 4.34 8.10 -6.66
N GLY A 128 5.08 7.45 -7.54
CA GLY A 128 5.46 6.04 -7.38
C GLY A 128 6.31 5.81 -6.14
N VAL A 129 5.99 4.74 -5.42
CA VAL A 129 6.80 4.22 -4.31
C VAL A 129 7.30 2.82 -4.63
N HIS A 130 8.33 2.39 -3.93
CA HIS A 130 8.90 1.04 -3.97
C HIS A 130 9.15 0.53 -2.56
N PHE A 131 8.83 -0.73 -2.27
CA PHE A 131 9.13 -1.41 -1.02
C PHE A 131 10.40 -2.24 -1.21
N PRO A 132 11.49 -1.93 -0.49
CA PRO A 132 12.72 -2.70 -0.58
C PRO A 132 12.48 -4.19 -0.25
N GLY A 133 12.95 -5.08 -1.12
CA GLY A 133 12.96 -6.52 -0.84
C GLY A 133 13.81 -6.84 0.40
N ASN A 134 13.47 -7.93 1.10
CA ASN A 134 14.14 -8.32 2.34
C ASN A 134 15.64 -8.57 2.13
N GLY A 135 16.48 -7.58 2.43
CA GLY A 135 17.87 -7.81 2.84
C GLY A 135 17.86 -8.51 4.19
N SER A 136 18.70 -9.54 4.34
CA SER A 136 18.73 -10.52 5.44
C SER A 136 19.04 -9.99 6.86
N ASN A 137 18.85 -8.71 7.14
CA ASN A 137 19.05 -8.18 8.50
C ASN A 137 17.71 -8.15 9.24
N SER A 138 17.54 -9.10 10.15
CA SER A 138 16.44 -9.13 11.11
C SER A 138 16.72 -8.13 12.23
N ASP A 139 16.61 -6.83 11.94
CA ASP A 139 16.48 -5.86 13.00
C ASP A 139 15.03 -5.93 13.49
N SER A 140 14.83 -6.49 14.68
CA SER A 140 13.50 -6.61 15.30
C SER A 140 12.96 -5.21 15.62
N PHE A 141 11.79 -4.87 15.10
CA PHE A 141 11.09 -3.65 15.45
C PHE A 141 9.95 -3.94 16.42
N GLN A 142 9.64 -2.99 17.30
CA GLN A 142 8.49 -3.06 18.19
C GLN A 142 7.79 -1.69 18.17
N VAL A 143 6.49 -1.69 17.88
CA VAL A 143 5.64 -0.52 18.08
C VAL A 143 5.49 -0.29 19.59
N ILE A 144 5.97 0.87 20.07
CA ILE A 144 5.94 1.21 21.50
C ILE A 144 4.61 1.86 21.86
N GLU A 145 4.13 2.80 21.05
CA GLU A 145 2.90 3.57 21.26
C GLU A 145 2.48 4.24 19.94
N TYR A 146 1.18 4.44 19.73
CA TYR A 146 0.62 5.23 18.62
C TYR A 146 -0.71 5.84 19.05
N ASP A 147 -0.95 7.09 18.66
CA ASP A 147 -2.25 7.77 18.79
C ASP A 147 -2.96 7.75 17.42
N LEU A 148 -4.20 7.28 17.38
CA LEU A 148 -5.10 7.33 16.21
C LEU A 148 -6.05 8.53 16.29
#